data_AF-A0A7Y0N2R9-F1
#
_entry.id   AF-A0A7Y0N2R9-F1
#
_cell.length_a   1.000
_cell.length_b   1.000
_cell.length_c   1.000
_cell.angle_alpha   90.00
_cell.angle_beta   90.00
_cell.angle_gamma   90.00
#
_symmetry.space_group_name_H-M   'P 1'
#
loop_
_entity.id
_entity.type
_entity.pdbx_description
1 polymer ?
#
loop_
_entity_poly.entity_id
_entity_poly.type
_entity_poly.pdbx_seq_one_letter_code
_entity_poly.pdbx_strand_id
1 'polypeptide(L)' 'MNDFSYITDIQQSAIKHTRLIQIRGRVTQVTGTIIKAVVPGVRVGELCELRNPDQTLSLLAEVVGF' A
#
# COMPACT_ATOMS: atom_id res chain seq x y z
N MET A 1 -34.05 14.79 14.22
CA MET A 1 -33.90 14.93 12.76
C MET A 1 -32.47 15.35 12.46
N ASN A 2 -31.52 14.41 12.52
CA ASN A 2 -30.23 14.51 11.83
C ASN A 2 -29.62 13.09 11.72
N ASP A 3 -30.35 12.19 11.06
CA ASP A 3 -30.04 10.75 10.99
C ASP A 3 -28.78 10.41 10.18
N PHE A 4 -28.08 11.41 9.64
CA PHE A 4 -26.92 11.21 8.75
C PHE A 4 -25.59 11.73 9.31
N SER A 5 -25.52 12.25 10.54
CA SER A 5 -24.26 12.78 11.13
C SER A 5 -23.14 11.74 11.21
N TYR A 6 -23.50 10.47 11.37
CA TYR A 6 -22.56 9.35 11.35
C TYR A 6 -21.73 9.28 10.05
N ILE A 7 -22.32 9.66 8.91
CA ILE A 7 -21.63 9.67 7.62
C ILE A 7 -20.49 10.70 7.62
N THR A 8 -20.77 11.91 8.12
CA THR A 8 -19.75 12.98 8.18
C THR A 8 -18.64 12.64 9.18
N ASP A 9 -18.96 11.98 10.29
CA ASP A 9 -17.98 11.57 11.29
C ASP A 9 -17.01 10.50 10.74
N ILE A 10 -17.53 9.49 10.01
CA ILE A 10 -16.69 8.48 9.34
C ILE A 10 -15.76 9.14 8.32
N GLN A 11 -16.30 10.03 7.47
CA GLN A 11 -15.50 10.71 6.45
C GLN A 11 -14.40 11.56 7.07
N GLN A 12 -14.71 12.33 8.11
CA GLN A 12 -13.71 13.15 8.78
C GLN A 12 -12.62 12.30 9.46
N SER A 13 -12.97 11.15 10.01
CA SER A 13 -11.99 10.20 10.53
C SER A 13 -11.10 9.63 9.41
N ALA A 14 -11.68 9.22 8.28
CA ALA A 14 -10.92 8.69 7.15
C ALA A 14 -9.91 9.70 6.58
N ILE A 15 -10.31 10.97 6.48
CA ILE A 15 -9.42 12.06 6.05
C ILE A 15 -8.27 12.25 7.04
N LYS A 16 -8.56 12.29 8.36
CA LYS A 16 -7.53 12.48 9.40
C LYS A 16 -6.47 11.38 9.43
N HIS A 17 -6.85 10.15 9.11
CA HIS A 17 -5.95 8.98 9.15
C HIS A 17 -5.38 8.59 7.79
N THR A 18 -5.68 9.36 6.73
CA THR A 18 -5.13 9.12 5.40
C THR A 18 -3.63 9.41 5.36
N ARG A 19 -2.85 8.52 4.73
CA ARG A 19 -1.45 8.78 4.42
C ARG A 19 -1.37 9.81 3.30
N LEU A 20 -0.75 10.96 3.58
CA LEU A 20 -0.57 12.05 2.62
C LEU A 20 0.54 11.78 1.59
N ILE A 21 1.41 10.79 1.87
CA ILE A 21 2.50 10.37 0.99
C ILE A 21 2.37 8.90 0.66
N GLN A 22 2.78 8.54 -0.56
CA GLN A 22 2.94 7.15 -0.96
C GLN A 22 4.39 6.73 -0.75
N ILE A 23 4.59 5.68 0.05
CA ILE A 23 5.89 5.03 0.17
C ILE A 23 6.06 4.12 -1.05
N ARG A 24 7.13 4.34 -1.81
CA ARG A 24 7.47 3.52 -2.97
C ARG A 24 8.82 2.88 -2.77
N GLY A 25 8.91 1.60 -3.08
CA GLY A 25 10.17 0.89 -3.16
C GLY A 25 10.68 0.74 -4.59
N ARG A 26 11.79 0.02 -4.75
CA ARG A 26 12.36 -0.35 -6.04
C ARG A 26 12.64 -1.84 -6.06
N VAL A 27 12.12 -2.52 -7.08
CA VAL A 27 12.50 -3.91 -7.38
C VAL A 27 13.96 -3.94 -7.82
N THR A 28 14.77 -4.76 -7.18
CA THR A 28 16.20 -4.94 -7.50
C THR A 28 16.49 -6.26 -8.19
N GLN A 29 15.64 -7.28 -7.97
CA GLN A 29 15.79 -8.59 -8.59
C GLN A 29 14.44 -9.33 -8.60
N VAL A 30 14.24 -10.15 -9.62
CA VAL A 30 13.09 -11.06 -9.75
C VAL A 30 13.61 -12.48 -9.97
N THR A 31 13.15 -13.43 -9.17
CA THR A 31 13.55 -14.85 -9.28
C THR A 31 12.35 -15.74 -9.00
N GLY A 32 11.76 -16.28 -10.08
CA GLY A 32 10.51 -17.02 -9.99
C GLY A 32 9.40 -16.17 -9.38
N THR A 33 8.78 -16.65 -8.31
CA THR A 33 7.74 -15.95 -7.55
C THR A 33 8.28 -15.00 -6.48
N ILE A 34 9.60 -15.00 -6.23
CA ILE A 34 10.23 -14.15 -5.22
C ILE A 34 10.76 -12.88 -5.86
N ILE A 35 10.40 -11.73 -5.29
CA ILE A 35 10.84 -10.41 -5.72
C ILE A 35 11.66 -9.79 -4.60
N LYS A 36 12.90 -9.41 -4.91
CA LYS A 36 13.73 -8.61 -4.01
C LYS A 36 13.51 -7.14 -4.32
N ALA A 37 13.20 -6.36 -3.30
CA ALA A 37 12.98 -4.93 -3.42
C ALA A 37 13.57 -4.19 -2.22
N VAL A 38 13.93 -2.93 -2.44
CA VAL A 38 14.23 -1.99 -1.35
C VAL A 38 12.96 -1.18 -1.11
N VAL A 39 12.33 -1.36 0.06
CA VAL A 39 11.10 -0.66 0.46
C VAL A 39 11.30 -0.06 1.86
N PRO A 40 11.19 1.27 2.02
CA PRO A 40 11.41 1.90 3.32
C PRO A 40 10.36 1.48 4.37
N GLY A 41 10.81 1.06 5.55
CA GLY A 41 9.96 0.86 6.73
C GLY A 41 8.98 -0.34 6.66
N VAL A 42 9.12 -1.21 5.67
CA VAL A 42 8.24 -2.36 5.47
C VAL A 42 8.47 -3.47 6.51
N ARG A 43 7.44 -4.23 6.82
CA ARG A 43 7.49 -5.35 7.78
C ARG A 43 7.07 -6.66 7.12
N VAL A 44 7.58 -7.78 7.63
CA VAL A 44 7.11 -9.12 7.21
C VAL A 44 5.61 -9.24 7.48
N GLY A 45 4.88 -9.80 6.51
CA GLY A 45 3.42 -9.90 6.52
C GLY A 45 2.68 -8.67 5.99
N GLU A 46 3.37 -7.55 5.73
CA GLU A 46 2.72 -6.41 5.08
C GLU A 46 2.47 -6.71 3.59
N LEU A 47 1.28 -6.32 3.13
CA LEU A 47 0.97 -6.31 1.72
C LEU A 47 1.63 -5.10 1.05
N CYS A 48 2.27 -5.36 -0.08
CA CYS A 48 2.75 -4.34 -1.00
C CYS A 48 2.12 -4.54 -2.38
N GLU A 49 2.17 -3.49 -3.18
CA GLU A 49 1.64 -3.48 -4.53
C GLU A 49 2.80 -3.38 -5.53
N LEU A 50 2.92 -4.39 -6.38
CA LEU A 50 3.85 -4.41 -7.49
C LEU A 50 3.21 -3.65 -8.66
N ARG A 51 3.98 -2.72 -9.22
CA ARG A 51 3.54 -1.90 -10.36
C ARG A 51 4.58 -1.93 -11.46
N ASN A 52 4.14 -2.06 -12.70
CA ASN A 52 4.98 -1.82 -13.86
C ASN A 52 5.20 -0.31 -14.06
N PRO A 53 6.27 0.10 -14.77
CA PRO A 53 6.61 1.51 -14.96
C PRO A 53 5.51 2.34 -15.61
N ASP A 54 4.74 1.76 -16.52
CA ASP A 54 3.60 2.34 -17.24
C ASP A 54 2.28 2.27 -16.45
N GLN A 55 2.28 1.71 -15.24
CA GLN A 55 1.15 1.65 -14.30
C GLN A 55 -0.09 0.91 -14.81
N THR A 56 0.04 0.11 -15.86
CA THR A 56 -1.06 -0.67 -16.44
C THR A 56 -1.37 -1.96 -15.68
N LEU A 57 -0.43 -2.45 -14.87
CA LEU A 57 -0.57 -3.63 -14.04
C LEU A 57 -0.35 -3.27 -12.57
N SER A 58 -1.25 -3.77 -11.73
CA SER A 58 -1.10 -3.83 -10.28
C SER A 58 -1.30 -5.26 -9.81
N LEU A 59 -0.37 -5.75 -8.99
CA LEU A 59 -0.44 -7.05 -8.35
C LEU A 59 -0.11 -6.93 -6.87
N LEU A 60 -0.90 -7.56 -6.01
CA LEU A 60 -0.60 -7.65 -4.58
C LEU A 60 0.48 -8.71 -4.33
N ALA A 61 1.40 -8.37 -3.44
CA ALA A 61 2.42 -9.28 -2.92
C ALA A 61 2.56 -9.10 -1.42
N GLU A 62 3.09 -10.12 -0.75
CA GLU A 62 3.36 -10.08 0.68
C GLU A 62 4.88 -10.00 0.91
N VAL A 63 5.29 -9.21 1.90
CA VAL A 63 6.67 -9.20 2.34
C VAL A 63 6.94 -10.44 3.18
N VAL A 64 7.72 -11.36 2.64
CA VAL A 64 8.03 -12.65 3.28
C VAL A 64 9.40 -12.69 3.99
N GLY A 65 10.23 -11.67 3.82
CA GLY A 65 11.58 -11.58 4.39
C GLY A 65 12.36 -10.35 3.92
N PHE A 66 13.65 -10.28 4.27
CA PHE A 66 14.58 -9.19 3.92
C PHE A 66 15.89 -9.73 3.33
#